data_AF-X1K6N6-F1
#
_entry.id   AF-X1K6N6-F1
#
_cell.length_a   1.000
_cell.length_b   1.000
_cell.length_c   1.000
_cell.angle_alpha   90.00
_cell.angle_beta   90.00
_cell.angle_gamma   90.00
#
_symmetry.space_group_name_H-M   'P 1'
#
loop_
_entity.id
_entity.type
_entity.pdbx_description
1 polymer ?
#
loop_
_entity_poly.entity_id
_entity_poly.type
_entity_poly.pdbx_seq_one_letter_code
_entity_poly.pdbx_strand_id
1 'polypeptide(L)'
;MIDGTDLPYADTTVSIERSKEEINRLLRKFGCRGIQWTWIDECEILRFIHEFESKGVKRGITFEINIPEISKRTGRGYDKKIVKNDRQAFRIVVHIIKAKLTAVETGVETFENEFR
;
A
#
# COMPACT_ATOMS: atom_id res chain seq x y z
N MET A 1 -14.56 -7.46 10.82
CA MET A 1 -13.28 -8.19 10.73
C MET A 1 -13.39 -9.11 9.53
N ILE A 2 -12.39 -9.12 8.66
CA ILE A 2 -12.41 -9.94 7.45
C ILE A 2 -11.56 -11.18 7.75
N ASP A 3 -12.11 -12.38 7.53
CA ASP A 3 -11.30 -13.58 7.60
C ASP A 3 -10.28 -13.57 6.45
N GLY A 4 -9.00 -13.74 6.77
CA GLY A 4 -7.92 -13.69 5.79
C GLY A 4 -8.01 -14.75 4.71
N THR A 5 -8.70 -15.87 4.97
CA THR A 5 -8.92 -16.92 3.94
C THR A 5 -9.85 -16.49 2.82
N ASP A 6 -10.74 -15.53 3.07
CA ASP A 6 -11.70 -15.04 2.07
C ASP A 6 -11.16 -13.84 1.28
N LEU A 7 -10.02 -13.29 1.72
CA LEU A 7 -9.33 -12.22 1.02
C LEU A 7 -8.42 -12.77 -0.09
N PRO A 8 -8.23 -12.03 -1.19
CA PRO A 8 -7.35 -12.46 -2.26
C PRO A 8 -5.90 -12.57 -1.77
N TYR A 9 -5.10 -13.35 -2.50
CA TYR A 9 -3.67 -13.56 -2.24
C TYR A 9 -3.35 -14.29 -0.92
N ALA A 10 -4.30 -15.03 -0.34
CA ALA A 10 -4.07 -15.83 0.87
C ALA A 10 -2.82 -16.71 0.77
N ASP A 11 -2.57 -17.33 -0.39
CA ASP A 11 -1.43 -18.24 -0.59
C ASP A 11 -0.21 -17.57 -1.26
N THR A 12 -0.08 -16.26 -1.17
CA THR A 12 1.08 -15.57 -1.75
C THR A 12 2.40 -16.05 -1.14
N THR A 13 3.36 -16.33 -2.02
CA THR A 13 4.75 -16.65 -1.66
C THR A 13 5.66 -15.43 -1.77
N VAL A 14 5.13 -14.29 -2.23
CA VAL A 14 5.88 -13.04 -2.37
C VAL A 14 6.20 -12.49 -0.97
N SER A 15 7.47 -12.17 -0.73
CA SER A 15 7.90 -11.60 0.54
C SER A 15 7.39 -10.17 0.73
N ILE A 16 7.35 -9.72 1.98
CA ILE A 16 6.94 -8.35 2.32
C ILE A 16 7.85 -7.34 1.62
N GLU A 17 9.17 -7.58 1.62
CA GLU A 17 10.18 -6.71 1.02
C GLU A 17 9.98 -6.59 -0.49
N ARG A 18 9.68 -7.69 -1.18
CA ARG A 18 9.38 -7.67 -2.62
C ARG A 18 8.11 -6.87 -2.91
N SER A 19 7.09 -7.00 -2.09
CA SER A 19 5.86 -6.20 -2.22
C SER A 19 6.11 -4.71 -1.94
N LYS A 20 6.88 -4.37 -0.89
CA LYS A 20 7.29 -2.98 -0.62
C LYS A 20 8.09 -2.39 -1.79
N GLU A 21 9.01 -3.14 -2.36
CA GLU A 21 9.81 -2.68 -3.52
C GLU A 21 8.96 -2.50 -4.78
N GLU A 22 7.98 -3.40 -5.01
CA GLU A 22 7.02 -3.22 -6.10
C GLU A 22 6.18 -1.96 -5.92
N ILE A 23 5.70 -1.69 -4.71
CA ILE A 23 4.98 -0.45 -4.38
C ILE A 23 5.88 0.78 -4.61
N ASN A 24 7.11 0.77 -4.11
CA ASN A 24 8.06 1.88 -4.28
C ASN A 24 8.28 2.19 -5.76
N ARG A 25 8.49 1.14 -6.58
CA ARG A 25 8.70 1.26 -8.03
C ARG A 25 7.46 1.79 -8.74
N LEU A 26 6.26 1.33 -8.38
CA LEU A 26 5.00 1.85 -8.91
C LEU A 26 4.87 3.34 -8.59
N LEU A 27 4.94 3.72 -7.31
CA LEU A 27 4.82 5.11 -6.89
C LEU A 27 5.83 6.04 -7.60
N ARG A 28 7.10 5.62 -7.71
CA ARG A 28 8.12 6.38 -8.44
C ARG A 28 7.81 6.53 -9.93
N LYS A 29 7.33 5.46 -10.58
CA LYS A 29 6.92 5.50 -12.00
C LYS A 29 5.85 6.56 -12.23
N PHE A 30 4.95 6.73 -11.26
CA PHE A 30 3.85 7.69 -11.28
C PHE A 30 4.20 9.07 -10.69
N GLY A 31 5.49 9.37 -10.53
CA GLY A 31 5.97 10.70 -10.13
C GLY A 31 5.89 10.98 -8.63
N CYS A 32 5.51 10.00 -7.80
CA CYS A 32 5.53 10.17 -6.35
C CYS A 32 6.96 10.19 -5.80
N ARG A 33 7.16 10.96 -4.73
CA ARG A 33 8.43 11.19 -4.04
C ARG A 33 8.27 11.02 -2.54
N GLY A 34 9.37 11.12 -1.79
CA GLY A 34 9.34 11.07 -0.32
C GLY A 34 8.73 9.78 0.23
N ILE A 35 8.89 8.65 -0.49
CA ILE A 35 8.30 7.38 -0.11
C ILE A 35 8.95 6.89 1.17
N GLN A 36 8.15 6.74 2.22
CA GLN A 36 8.59 6.36 3.55
C GLN A 36 7.70 5.25 4.09
N TRP A 37 8.34 4.24 4.66
CA TRP A 37 7.70 3.19 5.43
C TRP A 37 7.97 3.46 6.92
N THR A 38 6.92 3.46 7.75
CA THR A 38 7.02 3.70 9.19
C THR A 38 6.25 2.63 9.94
N TRP A 39 6.86 2.05 10.96
CA TRP A 39 6.19 1.16 11.90
C TRP A 39 5.86 1.93 13.18
N ILE A 40 4.58 2.12 13.48
CA ILE A 40 4.11 2.83 14.68
C ILE A 40 2.84 2.16 15.20
N ASP A 41 2.74 1.99 16.52
CA ASP A 41 1.56 1.41 17.19
C ASP A 41 1.07 0.10 16.56
N GLU A 42 2.01 -0.80 16.26
CA GLU A 42 1.78 -2.10 15.62
C GLU A 42 1.22 -2.06 14.18
N CYS A 43 1.21 -0.89 13.55
CA CYS A 43 0.78 -0.69 12.18
C CYS A 43 1.96 -0.32 11.28
N GLU A 44 2.01 -0.88 10.08
CA GLU A 44 2.87 -0.36 9.02
C GLU A 44 2.13 0.74 8.28
N ILE A 45 2.78 1.88 8.14
CA ILE A 45 2.26 3.05 7.45
C ILE A 45 3.16 3.37 6.27
N LEU A 46 2.56 3.49 5.09
CA LEU A 46 3.20 3.99 3.88
C LEU A 46 2.84 5.46 3.69
N ARG A 47 3.86 6.32 3.63
CA ARG A 47 3.72 7.73 3.26
C ARG A 47 4.41 8.02 1.95
N PHE A 48 3.83 8.89 1.13
CA PHE A 48 4.46 9.39 -0.09
C PHE A 48 3.87 10.75 -0.47
N ILE A 49 4.59 11.49 -1.31
CA ILE A 49 4.23 12.82 -1.77
C ILE A 49 3.95 12.75 -3.26
N HIS A 50 2.80 13.28 -3.70
CA HIS A 50 2.55 13.56 -5.10
C HIS A 50 2.76 15.07 -5.34
N GLU A 51 3.70 15.41 -6.23
CA GLU A 51 3.96 16.79 -6.63
C GLU A 51 3.18 17.12 -7.90
N PHE A 52 2.52 18.28 -7.90
CA PHE A 52 1.80 18.81 -9.06
C PHE A 52 1.98 20.32 -9.15
N GLU A 53 1.79 20.87 -10.34
CA GLU A 53 1.83 22.30 -10.56
C GLU A 53 0.42 22.85 -10.66
N SER A 54 0.15 23.92 -9.90
CA SER A 54 -1.13 24.62 -9.97
C SER A 54 -0.86 26.12 -10.08
N LYS A 55 -1.30 26.73 -11.19
CA LYS A 55 -1.11 28.16 -11.49
C LYS A 55 0.37 28.60 -11.45
N GLY A 56 1.29 27.80 -11.99
CA GLY A 56 2.72 28.13 -12.00
C GLY A 56 3.46 27.84 -10.68
N VAL A 57 2.76 27.34 -9.66
CA VAL A 57 3.33 27.04 -8.35
C VAL A 57 3.37 25.54 -8.12
N LYS A 58 4.57 25.01 -7.84
CA LYS A 58 4.75 23.61 -7.43
C LYS A 58 4.15 23.39 -6.05
N ARG A 59 3.29 22.39 -5.94
CA ARG A 59 2.64 21.95 -4.71
C ARG A 59 2.90 20.46 -4.52
N GLY A 60 2.75 20.00 -3.28
CA GLY A 60 2.82 18.58 -2.94
C GLY A 60 1.69 18.22 -1.98
N ILE A 61 1.05 17.08 -2.20
CA ILE A 61 0.14 16.47 -1.23
C ILE A 61 0.82 15.21 -0.69
N THR A 62 0.85 15.10 0.64
CA THR A 62 1.29 13.89 1.32
C THR A 62 0.10 12.96 1.49
N PHE A 63 0.27 11.72 1.08
CA PHE A 63 -0.68 10.63 1.26
C PHE A 63 -0.16 9.64 2.29
N GLU A 64 -1.09 9.02 3.00
CA GLU A 64 -0.82 8.01 4.02
C GLU A 64 -1.71 6.80 3.78
N ILE A 65 -1.12 5.61 3.76
CA ILE A 65 -1.82 4.34 3.63
C ILE A 65 -1.42 3.46 4.81
N ASN A 66 -2.41 3.12 5.64
CA ASN A 66 -2.25 2.10 6.67
C ASN A 66 -2.35 0.72 6.04
N ILE A 67 -1.35 -0.12 6.27
CA ILE A 67 -1.37 -1.51 5.81
C ILE A 67 -2.39 -2.27 6.68
N PRO A 68 -3.40 -2.93 6.09
CA PRO A 68 -4.45 -3.57 6.86
C PRO A 68 -3.93 -4.79 7.62
N GLU A 69 -4.36 -4.94 8.88
CA GLU A 69 -4.15 -6.17 9.63
C GLU A 69 -5.20 -7.21 9.22
N ILE A 70 -4.75 -8.35 8.66
CA ILE A 70 -5.65 -9.40 8.17
C ILE A 70 -6.11 -10.36 9.27
N SER A 71 -5.38 -10.46 10.39
CA SER A 71 -5.80 -11.31 11.51
C SER A 71 -5.25 -10.83 12.83
N LYS A 72 -6.01 -11.03 13.91
CA LYS A 72 -5.51 -10.75 15.25
C LYS A 72 -4.26 -11.53 15.59
N ARG A 73 -3.39 -10.79 16.25
CA ARG A 73 -2.24 -11.20 16.99
C ARG A 73 -2.54 -12.10 18.22
N THR A 74 -3.17 -13.29 18.06
CA THR A 74 -3.36 -14.29 19.16
C THR A 74 -3.19 -15.78 18.76
N GLY A 75 -2.61 -16.64 19.64
CA GLY A 75 -2.65 -18.12 19.57
C GLY A 75 -1.30 -18.88 19.53
N ARG A 76 -1.32 -20.23 19.52
CA ARG A 76 -0.13 -21.12 19.32
C ARG A 76 0.04 -21.44 17.81
N GLY A 77 1.27 -21.42 17.26
CA GLY A 77 1.53 -21.51 15.80
C GLY A 77 1.56 -20.15 15.08
N TYR A 78 1.65 -19.11 15.90
CA TYR A 78 1.44 -17.71 15.65
C TYR A 78 2.33 -17.07 14.58
N ASP A 79 3.65 -17.23 14.71
CA ASP A 79 4.61 -16.49 13.89
C ASP A 79 4.48 -16.82 12.40
N LYS A 80 4.25 -18.10 12.07
CA LYS A 80 4.09 -18.52 10.67
C LYS A 80 2.80 -18.01 10.05
N LYS A 81 1.70 -17.97 10.82
CA LYS A 81 0.39 -17.49 10.34
C LYS A 81 0.40 -15.97 10.17
N ILE A 82 1.05 -15.24 11.08
CA ILE A 82 1.25 -13.80 10.95
C ILE A 82 2.07 -13.47 9.72
N VAL A 83 3.22 -14.11 9.54
CA VAL A 83 4.06 -13.84 8.36
C VAL A 83 3.30 -14.11 7.06
N LYS A 84 2.44 -15.14 7.01
CA LYS A 84 1.56 -15.41 5.87
C LYS A 84 0.56 -14.26 5.65
N ASN A 85 -0.10 -13.82 6.71
CA ASN A 85 -1.13 -12.79 6.66
C ASN A 85 -0.55 -11.40 6.36
N ASP A 86 0.64 -11.09 6.86
CA ASP A 86 1.37 -9.87 6.51
C ASP A 86 1.71 -9.88 5.02
N ARG A 87 2.30 -10.97 4.50
CA ARG A 87 2.57 -11.10 3.05
C ARG A 87 1.31 -10.90 2.21
N GLN A 88 0.19 -11.46 2.65
CA GLN A 88 -1.11 -11.25 2.01
C GLN A 88 -1.53 -9.78 2.03
N ALA A 89 -1.45 -9.10 3.18
CA ALA A 89 -1.80 -7.69 3.32
C ALA A 89 -0.99 -6.81 2.38
N PHE A 90 0.33 -6.97 2.38
CA PHE A 90 1.20 -6.23 1.46
C PHE A 90 0.89 -6.54 0.00
N ARG A 91 0.56 -7.79 -0.33
CA ARG A 91 0.23 -8.15 -1.71
C ARG A 91 -1.09 -7.54 -2.16
N ILE A 92 -2.09 -7.50 -1.30
CA ILE A 92 -3.35 -6.79 -1.54
C ILE A 92 -3.06 -5.31 -1.83
N VAL A 93 -2.26 -4.66 -0.98
CA VAL A 93 -1.93 -3.23 -1.12
C VAL A 93 -1.19 -2.93 -2.43
N VAL A 94 -0.27 -3.79 -2.87
CA VAL A 94 0.38 -3.66 -4.20
C VAL A 94 -0.67 -3.51 -5.30
N HIS A 95 -1.67 -4.39 -5.32
CA HIS A 95 -2.68 -4.40 -6.38
C HIS A 95 -3.69 -3.27 -6.25
N ILE A 96 -4.03 -2.86 -5.03
CA ILE A 96 -4.86 -1.66 -4.81
C ILE A 96 -4.12 -0.43 -5.36
N ILE A 97 -2.86 -0.20 -4.96
CA ILE A 97 -2.07 0.94 -5.43
C ILE A 97 -1.95 0.90 -6.96
N LYS A 98 -1.68 -0.27 -7.54
CA LYS A 98 -1.63 -0.43 -8.99
C LYS A 98 -2.95 -0.04 -9.66
N ALA A 99 -4.08 -0.50 -9.13
CA ALA A 99 -5.41 -0.17 -9.66
C ALA A 99 -5.69 1.34 -9.58
N LYS A 100 -5.43 1.95 -8.41
CA LYS A 100 -5.59 3.40 -8.19
C LYS A 100 -4.76 4.22 -9.18
N LEU A 101 -3.47 3.91 -9.29
CA LEU A 101 -2.59 4.60 -10.24
C LEU A 101 -3.01 4.39 -11.70
N THR A 102 -3.54 3.21 -12.05
CA THR A 102 -4.06 2.93 -13.39
C THR A 102 -5.29 3.78 -13.70
N ALA A 103 -6.20 3.96 -12.74
CA ALA A 103 -7.36 4.84 -12.90
C ALA A 103 -6.93 6.29 -13.18
N VAL A 104 -5.88 6.76 -12.49
CA VAL A 104 -5.30 8.09 -12.73
C VAL A 104 -4.62 8.17 -14.11
N GLU A 105 -3.80 7.18 -14.48
CA GLU A 105 -3.09 7.15 -15.78
C GLU A 105 -4.05 7.19 -16.97
N THR A 106 -5.18 6.50 -16.83
CA THR A 106 -6.19 6.37 -17.88
C THR A 106 -7.19 7.53 -17.90
N GLY A 107 -7.05 8.49 -16.97
CA GLY A 107 -7.94 9.65 -16.86
C GLY A 107 -9.35 9.33 -16.37
N VAL A 108 -9.54 8.15 -15.75
CA VAL A 108 -10.82 7.77 -15.13
C VAL A 108 -11.05 8.58 -13.86
N GLU A 109 -9.99 8.85 -13.10
CA GLU A 109 -10.02 9.65 -11.88
C GLU A 109 -8.81 10.60 -11.78
N THR A 110 -8.88 11.59 -10.90
CA THR A 110 -7.71 12.41 -10.55
C THR A 110 -6.93 11.81 -9.39
N PHE A 111 -5.64 12.13 -9.28
CA PHE A 111 -4.79 11.59 -8.21
C PHE A 111 -5.34 11.94 -6.83
N GLU A 112 -5.82 13.17 -6.64
CA GLU A 112 -6.35 13.66 -5.38
C GLU A 112 -7.66 12.97 -4.99
N ASN A 113 -8.53 12.68 -5.96
CA ASN A 113 -9.79 11.99 -5.68
C ASN A 113 -9.55 10.52 -5.33
N GLU A 114 -8.66 9.86 -6.07
CA GLU A 114 -8.45 8.42 -5.93
C GLU A 114 -7.74 8.05 -4.62
N PHE A 115 -6.88 8.93 -4.09
CA PHE A 115 -6.10 8.67 -2.87
C PHE A 115 -6.60 9.41 -1.63
N ARG A 116 -7.82 9.97 -1.67
CA ARG A 116 -8.47 10.59 -0.51
C ARG A 116 -8.99 9.57 0.50
#